data_AF-J6F924-F1
#
_entry.id   AF-J6F924-F1
#
_cell.length_a   1.000
_cell.length_b   1.000
_cell.length_c   1.000
_cell.angle_alpha   90.00
_cell.angle_beta   90.00
_cell.angle_gamma   90.00
#
_symmetry.space_group_name_H-M   'P 1'
#
loop_
_entity.id
_entity.type
_entity.pdbx_description
1 polymer ?
#
loop_
_entity_poly.entity_id
_entity_poly.type
_entity_poly.pdbx_seq_one_letter_code
_entity_poly.pdbx_strand_id
1 'polypeptide(L)'
;MLLQFPIDPPASARADQLEIIADSVYASSSTLDGRRFAQEFFTRRKQDAQRAASGRPVQKVSSLADVVKTQPKQASSDLGFKVVKKKGKKA
;
A
#
# COMPACT_ATOMS: atom_id res chain seq x y z
N MET A 1 -3.69 24.44 13.36
CA MET A 1 -3.90 22.97 13.29
C MET A 1 -4.65 22.69 12.01
N LEU A 2 -3.97 22.26 10.94
CA LEU A 2 -4.47 22.49 9.59
C LEU A 2 -5.22 21.31 8.94
N LEU A 3 -4.98 20.05 9.27
CA LEU A 3 -5.69 18.91 8.61
C LEU A 3 -5.72 17.68 9.52
N GLN A 4 -6.33 17.78 10.70
CA GLN A 4 -6.58 16.59 11.53
C GLN A 4 -7.87 15.92 11.07
N PHE A 5 -7.77 14.95 10.18
CA PHE A 5 -8.93 14.14 9.79
C PHE A 5 -9.33 13.20 10.94
N PRO A 6 -10.60 13.24 11.39
CA PRO A 6 -11.13 12.28 12.36
C PRO A 6 -11.02 10.86 11.81
N ILE A 7 -10.80 9.89 12.71
CA ILE A 7 -10.62 8.48 12.33
C ILE A 7 -11.93 7.82 11.87
N ASP A 8 -13.07 8.27 12.42
CA ASP A 8 -14.40 7.82 12.02
C ASP A 8 -15.35 9.04 11.88
N PRO A 9 -15.27 9.77 10.75
CA PRO A 9 -16.26 10.81 10.44
C PRO A 9 -17.62 10.18 10.10
N PRO A 10 -18.73 10.91 10.33
CA PRO A 10 -20.03 10.54 9.77
C PRO A 10 -19.94 10.46 8.23
N ALA A 11 -20.80 9.65 7.62
CA ALA A 11 -20.72 9.33 6.19
C ALA A 11 -20.73 10.56 5.27
N SER A 12 -21.45 11.62 5.65
CA SER A 12 -21.48 12.91 4.93
C SER A 12 -20.11 13.58 4.89
N ALA A 13 -19.47 13.77 6.05
CA ALA A 13 -18.15 14.40 6.13
C ALA A 13 -17.03 13.52 5.54
N ARG A 14 -17.25 12.20 5.45
CA ARG A 14 -16.29 11.29 4.83
C ARG A 14 -16.13 11.56 3.32
N ALA A 15 -17.23 11.89 2.63
CA ALA A 15 -17.19 12.19 1.20
C ALA A 15 -16.31 13.42 0.94
N ASP A 16 -16.56 14.51 1.66
CA ASP A 16 -15.77 15.76 1.55
C ASP A 16 -14.29 15.52 1.84
N GLN A 17 -13.96 14.70 2.83
CA GLN A 17 -12.56 14.38 3.15
C GLN A 17 -11.87 13.55 2.08
N LEU A 18 -12.59 12.62 1.43
CA LEU A 18 -12.04 11.86 0.31
C LEU A 18 -11.70 12.79 -0.87
N GLU A 19 -12.54 13.80 -1.13
CA GLU A 19 -12.29 14.79 -2.17
C GLU A 19 -11.10 15.69 -1.84
N ILE A 20 -11.03 16.23 -0.61
CA ILE A 20 -9.89 17.05 -0.17
C ILE A 20 -8.56 16.28 -0.30
N ILE A 21 -8.54 15.00 0.10
CA ILE A 21 -7.34 14.17 -0.02
C ILE A 21 -7.02 13.90 -1.49
N ALA A 22 -8.01 13.54 -2.31
CA ALA A 22 -7.79 13.30 -3.73
C ALA A 22 -7.24 14.54 -4.45
N ASP A 23 -7.79 15.72 -4.17
CA ASP A 23 -7.31 16.99 -4.73
C ASP A 23 -5.89 17.30 -4.29
N SER A 24 -5.55 17.06 -3.02
CA SER A 24 -4.18 17.23 -2.53
C SER A 24 -3.19 16.30 -3.23
N VAL A 25 -3.61 15.07 -3.54
CA VAL A 25 -2.80 14.11 -4.28
C VAL A 25 -2.61 14.60 -5.71
N TYR A 26 -3.68 14.96 -6.42
CA TYR A 26 -3.58 15.45 -7.79
C TYR A 26 -2.78 16.75 -7.93
N ALA A 27 -2.81 17.61 -6.90
CA ALA A 27 -1.97 18.80 -6.84
C ALA A 27 -0.47 18.48 -6.71
N SER A 28 -0.12 17.33 -6.11
CA SER A 28 1.28 16.91 -5.88
C SER A 28 1.80 15.88 -6.87
N SER A 29 0.91 15.12 -7.51
CA SER A 29 1.23 14.05 -8.45
C SER A 29 0.16 13.93 -9.54
N SER A 30 0.57 14.05 -10.80
CA SER A 30 -0.32 13.91 -11.96
C SER A 30 -0.52 12.45 -12.40
N THR A 31 0.27 11.51 -11.89
CA THR A 31 0.23 10.09 -12.27
C THR A 31 -0.38 9.18 -11.21
N LEU A 32 -0.48 9.65 -9.96
CA LEU A 32 -1.12 8.89 -8.88
C LEU A 32 -2.65 9.09 -8.94
N ASP A 33 -3.40 7.99 -8.82
CA ASP A 33 -4.86 8.07 -8.69
C ASP A 33 -5.25 8.55 -7.28
N GLY A 34 -5.58 9.84 -7.16
CA GLY A 34 -5.95 10.48 -5.90
C GLY A 34 -7.20 9.91 -5.23
N ARG A 35 -8.18 9.43 -6.03
CA ARG A 35 -9.41 8.85 -5.48
C ARG A 35 -9.14 7.51 -4.82
N ARG A 36 -8.36 6.65 -5.48
CA ARG A 36 -7.95 5.35 -4.92
C ARG A 36 -7.04 5.54 -3.71
N PHE A 37 -6.10 6.48 -3.79
CA PHE A 37 -5.24 6.82 -2.65
C PHE A 37 -6.05 7.25 -1.42
N ALA A 38 -7.04 8.13 -1.60
CA ALA A 38 -7.87 8.61 -0.49
C ALA A 38 -8.63 7.47 0.22
N GLN A 39 -9.18 6.52 -0.54
CA GLN A 39 -9.88 5.35 0.02
C GLN A 39 -8.93 4.45 0.82
N GLU A 40 -7.75 4.18 0.28
CA GLU A 40 -6.72 3.40 0.98
C GLU A 40 -6.24 4.09 2.24
N PHE A 41 -6.02 5.42 2.19
CA PHE A 41 -5.57 6.22 3.32
C PHE A 41 -6.50 6.07 4.52
N PHE A 42 -7.83 6.17 4.34
CA PHE A 42 -8.78 5.96 5.42
C PHE A 42 -8.71 4.55 6.00
N THR A 43 -8.62 3.54 5.14
CA THR A 43 -8.56 2.14 5.57
C THR A 43 -7.32 1.88 6.43
N ARG A 44 -6.15 2.37 5.98
CA ARG A 44 -4.89 2.28 6.72
C ARG A 44 -4.94 3.08 8.02
N ARG A 45 -5.48 4.30 7.99
CA ARG A 45 -5.60 5.18 9.17
C ARG A 45 -6.48 4.56 10.27
N LYS A 46 -7.57 3.87 9.91
CA LYS A 46 -8.38 3.11 10.88
C LYS A 46 -7.60 1.94 11.48
N GLN A 47 -6.86 1.20 10.66
CA GLN A 47 -6.01 0.10 11.13
C GLN A 47 -4.87 0.59 12.04
N ASP A 48 -4.25 1.73 11.71
CA ASP A 48 -3.18 2.33 12.50
C ASP A 48 -3.70 2.82 13.85
N ALA A 49 -4.89 3.42 13.89
CA ALA A 49 -5.54 3.81 15.14
C ALA A 49 -5.83 2.60 16.04
N GLN A 50 -6.30 1.49 15.46
CA GLN A 50 -6.51 0.22 16.19
C GLN A 50 -5.19 -0.37 16.70
N ARG A 51 -4.11 -0.29 15.91
CA ARG A 51 -2.76 -0.74 16.32
C ARG A 51 -2.20 0.10 17.45
N ALA A 52 -2.36 1.43 17.38
CA ALA A 52 -1.95 2.36 18.44
C ALA A 52 -2.69 2.08 19.76
N ALA A 53 -4.00 1.79 19.69
CA ALA A 53 -4.78 1.36 20.85
C ALA A 53 -4.34 0.00 21.42
N SER A 54 -3.82 -0.90 20.57
CA SER A 54 -3.36 -2.23 20.99
C SER A 54 -1.98 -2.25 21.67
N GLY A 55 -1.27 -1.11 21.74
CA GLY A 55 0.05 -1.00 22.36
C GLY A 55 1.16 -1.83 21.71
N ARG A 56 0.88 -2.52 20.59
CA ARG A 56 1.86 -3.35 19.89
C ARG A 56 2.81 -2.45 19.07
N PRO A 57 4.12 -2.54 19.28
CA PRO A 57 5.08 -1.72 18.54
C PRO A 57 4.97 -2.02 17.04
N VAL A 58 4.89 -0.97 16.22
CA VAL A 58 4.94 -1.07 14.76
C VAL A 58 6.29 -1.68 14.39
N GLN A 59 6.31 -2.98 14.07
CA GLN A 59 7.49 -3.59 13.49
C GLN A 59 7.70 -2.96 12.13
N LYS A 60 8.73 -2.12 12.02
CA LYS A 60 9.21 -1.60 10.74
C LYS A 60 9.58 -2.81 9.89
N VAL A 61 8.72 -3.13 8.92
CA VAL A 61 9.10 -4.05 7.85
C VAL A 61 10.18 -3.35 7.03
N SER A 62 11.44 -3.67 7.36
CA SER A 62 12.64 -3.08 6.77
C SER A 62 12.79 -3.39 5.30
N SER A 63 12.14 -4.44 4.80
CA SER A 63 12.29 -4.88 3.42
C SER A 63 11.12 -5.78 2.98
N LEU A 64 10.73 -5.68 1.71
CA LEU A 64 9.83 -6.64 1.06
C LEU A 64 10.34 -8.09 1.21
N ALA A 65 11.66 -8.29 1.28
CA ALA A 65 12.26 -9.61 1.46
C ALA A 65 11.88 -10.27 2.80
N ASP A 66 11.62 -9.48 3.84
CA ASP A 66 11.23 -10.01 5.15
C ASP A 66 9.76 -10.44 5.15
N VAL A 67 8.90 -9.74 4.40
CA VAL A 67 7.48 -10.10 4.23
C VAL A 67 7.35 -11.44 3.48
N VAL A 68 8.12 -11.66 2.42
CA VAL A 68 8.12 -12.91 1.63
C VAL A 68 8.56 -14.12 2.47
N LYS A 69 9.46 -13.95 3.43
CA LYS A 69 9.91 -15.04 4.33
C LYS A 69 8.88 -15.41 5.38
N THR A 70 8.01 -14.47 5.77
CA THR A 70 6.97 -14.69 6.77
C THR A 70 5.64 -15.20 6.18
N GLN A 71 5.50 -15.21 4.85
CA GLN A 71 4.38 -15.87 4.20
C GLN A 71 4.58 -17.39 4.24
N PRO A 72 3.58 -18.18 4.70
CA PRO A 72 3.64 -19.63 4.55
C PRO A 72 3.74 -19.96 3.06
N LYS A 73 4.75 -20.76 2.68
CA LYS A 73 5.01 -21.21 1.31
C LYS A 73 3.73 -21.73 0.67
N GLN A 74 3.03 -20.89 -0.08
CA GLN A 74 2.19 -21.38 -1.16
C GLN A 74 3.15 -21.92 -2.22
N ALA A 75 2.95 -23.17 -2.60
CA ALA A 75 3.73 -23.82 -3.64
C ALA A 75 3.73 -22.93 -4.88
N SER A 76 4.91 -22.38 -5.18
CA SER A 76 5.21 -21.66 -6.41
C SER A 76 4.76 -22.50 -7.58
N SER A 77 3.65 -22.14 -8.21
CA SER A 77 3.31 -22.64 -9.54
C SER A 77 4.36 -22.07 -10.49
N ASP A 78 5.29 -22.96 -10.85
CA ASP A 78 6.33 -22.86 -11.86
C ASP A 78 5.87 -22.00 -13.06
N LEU A 79 6.10 -20.69 -12.98
CA LEU A 79 6.04 -19.81 -14.14
C LEU A 79 7.34 -20.02 -14.90
N GLY A 80 7.29 -20.97 -15.84
CA GLY A 80 8.40 -21.45 -16.64
C GLY A 80 9.17 -20.33 -17.33
N PHE A 81 10.24 -19.86 -16.68
CA PHE A 81 11.25 -19.03 -17.31
C PHE A 81 12.23 -19.93 -18.07
N LYS A 82 11.96 -20.12 -19.37
CA LYS A 82 12.88 -20.81 -20.28
C LYS A 82 14.01 -19.86 -20.66
N VAL A 83 15.11 -19.94 -19.93
CA VAL A 83 16.39 -19.31 -20.31
C VAL A 83 16.82 -19.91 -21.66
N VAL A 84 16.76 -19.11 -22.73
CA VAL A 84 17.27 -19.52 -24.05
C VAL A 84 18.80 -19.50 -23.99
N LYS A 85 19.42 -20.68 -23.91
CA LYS A 85 20.87 -20.81 -24.13
C LYS A 85 21.18 -20.39 -25.58
N LYS A 86 22.04 -19.39 -25.73
CA LYS A 86 22.55 -18.90 -27.01
C LYS A 86 23.25 -20.07 -27.73
N LYS A 87 22.68 -20.52 -28.87
CA LYS A 87 23.28 -21.55 -29.72
C LYS A 87 24.37 -20.91 -30.58
N GLY A 88 25.63 -21.31 -30.35
CA GLY A 88 26.69 -21.30 -31.35
C GLY A 88 27.84 -20.32 -31.12
N LYS A 89 29.05 -20.86 -30.98
CA LYS A 89 30.17 -20.51 -31.86
C LYS A 89 31.01 -21.78 -32.08
N LYS A 90 31.04 -22.26 -33.32
CA LYS A 90 32.00 -23.30 -33.74
C LYS A 90 33.40 -22.68 -33.62
N ALA A 91 34.31 -23.40 -32.98
CA ALA A 91 35.75 -23.27 -33.18
C ALA A 91 36.19 -24.51 -33.96
#